data_AF-A0A6N8BRD0-F1
#
_entry.id   AF-A0A6N8BRD0-F1
#
_cell.length_a   1.000
_cell.length_b   1.000
_cell.length_c   1.000
_cell.angle_alpha   90.00
_cell.angle_beta   90.00
_cell.angle_gamma   90.00
#
_symmetry.space_group_name_H-M   'P 1'
#
loop_
_entity.id
_entity.type
_entity.pdbx_description
1 polymer ?
#
loop_
_entity_poly.entity_id
_entity_poly.type
_entity_poly.pdbx_seq_one_letter_code
_entity_poly.pdbx_strand_id
1 'polypeptide(L)' 'MQINSKQRAEIERILSGWNTYLDSLPPASDDLKLHKWLGMNTSLVKKDDFSNNLRSFANELRKRLNAIPV' A
#
# COMPACT_ATOMS: atom_id res chain seq x y z
N MET A 1 9.72 1.07 -18.17
CA MET A 1 9.33 2.27 -17.39
C MET A 1 10.62 2.94 -16.93
N GLN A 2 10.92 4.14 -17.41
CA GLN A 2 12.04 4.92 -16.85
C GLN A 2 11.49 5.77 -15.72
N ILE A 3 12.02 5.60 -14.51
CA ILE A 3 11.72 6.41 -13.34
C ILE A 3 13.00 7.09 -12.90
N ASN A 4 12.92 8.38 -12.60
CA ASN A 4 14.05 9.11 -12.05
C ASN A 4 14.19 8.87 -10.53
N SER A 5 15.32 9.30 -9.97
CA SER A 5 15.62 9.14 -8.54
C SER A 5 14.55 9.75 -7.62
N LYS A 6 13.95 10.90 -8.00
CA LYS A 6 12.87 11.53 -7.23
C LYS A 6 11.59 10.67 -7.24
N GLN A 7 11.22 10.13 -8.39
CA GLN A 7 10.07 9.23 -8.53
C GLN A 7 10.29 7.93 -7.75
N ARG A 8 11.50 7.38 -7.79
CA ARG A 8 11.86 6.21 -7.00
C ARG A 8 11.72 6.47 -5.49
N ALA A 9 12.29 7.57 -4.99
CA ALA A 9 12.21 7.94 -3.58
C ALA A 9 10.76 8.14 -3.10
N GLU A 10 9.91 8.75 -3.93
CA GLU A 10 8.49 8.94 -3.57
C GLU A 10 7.72 7.60 -3.54
N ILE A 11 8.00 6.69 -4.47
CA ILE A 11 7.41 5.34 -4.44
C ILE A 11 7.86 4.58 -3.19
N GLU A 12 9.15 4.68 -2.81
CA GLU A 12 9.65 4.06 -1.59
C GLU A 12 9.01 4.66 -0.32
N ARG A 13 8.78 5.98 -0.31
CA ARG A 13 8.07 6.66 0.79
C ARG A 13 6.64 6.17 0.93
N ILE A 14 5.92 6.05 -0.18
CA ILE A 14 4.53 5.53 -0.21
C ILE A 14 4.49 4.09 0.30
N LEU A 15 5.39 3.22 -0.20
CA LEU A 15 5.50 1.83 0.24
C LEU A 15 5.76 1.71 1.74
N SER A 16 6.66 2.54 2.27
CA SER A 16 6.93 2.59 3.71
C SER A 16 5.68 2.98 4.49
N GLY A 17 4.94 4.00 4.04
CA GLY A 17 3.71 4.44 4.67
C GLY A 17 2.63 3.35 4.71
N TRP A 18 2.52 2.55 3.65
CA TRP A 18 1.58 1.43 3.61
C TRP A 18 1.94 0.32 4.59
N ASN A 19 3.23 -0.04 4.70
CA ASN A 19 3.67 -1.02 5.68
C ASN A 19 3.40 -0.55 7.11
N THR A 20 3.74 0.71 7.44
CA THR A 20 3.44 1.29 8.74
C THR A 20 1.93 1.30 9.04
N TYR A 21 1.09 1.63 8.05
CA TYR A 21 -0.35 1.57 8.21
C TYR A 21 -0.82 0.14 8.51
N LEU A 22 -0.35 -0.86 7.76
CA LEU A 22 -0.69 -2.26 7.98
C LEU A 22 -0.29 -2.75 9.37
N ASP A 23 0.89 -2.36 9.85
CA ASP A 23 1.38 -2.72 11.18
C ASP A 23 0.60 -2.02 12.30
N SER A 24 0.02 -0.85 12.02
CA SER A 24 -0.82 -0.11 12.97
C SER A 24 -2.24 -0.69 13.14
N LEU A 25 -2.66 -1.63 12.28
CA LEU A 25 -4.03 -2.13 12.30
C LEU A 25 -4.30 -3.04 13.51
N PRO A 26 -5.29 -2.72 14.36
CA PRO A 26 -5.54 -3.46 15.58
C PRO A 26 -5.95 -4.91 15.28
N PRO A 27 -5.42 -5.91 16.01
CA PRO A 27 -5.63 -7.33 15.70
C PRO A 27 -7.09 -7.80 15.76
N ALA A 28 -7.98 -7.08 16.45
CA ALA A 28 -9.36 -7.48 16.74
C ALA A 28 -10.46 -6.82 15.86
N SER A 29 -10.10 -6.14 14.77
CA SER A 29 -11.07 -5.47 13.87
C SER A 29 -11.32 -6.34 12.64
N ASP A 30 -12.52 -6.92 12.51
CA ASP A 30 -12.93 -7.70 11.33
C ASP A 30 -13.14 -6.82 10.10
N ASP A 31 -13.59 -5.58 10.32
CA ASP A 31 -13.91 -4.61 9.27
C ASP A 31 -13.08 -3.33 9.42
N LEU A 32 -12.49 -2.87 8.32
CA LEU A 32 -11.83 -1.57 8.20
C LEU A 32 -12.78 -0.57 7.57
N LYS A 33 -12.94 0.59 8.21
CA LYS A 33 -13.61 1.74 7.62
C LYS A 33 -12.59 2.59 6.88
N LEU A 34 -12.58 2.51 5.56
CA LEU A 34 -11.69 3.32 4.73
C LEU A 34 -12.34 4.66 4.42
N HIS A 35 -11.76 5.75 4.91
CA HIS A 35 -12.15 7.11 4.55
C HIS A 35 -11.33 7.59 3.35
N LYS A 36 -11.98 7.85 2.20
CA LYS A 36 -11.42 8.55 1.02
C LYS A 36 -10.03 8.07 0.57
N TRP A 37 -9.78 6.77 0.57
CA TRP A 37 -8.61 6.26 -0.13
C TRP A 37 -9.01 5.81 -1.53
N LEU A 38 -8.31 6.30 -2.55
CA LEU A 38 -8.52 5.97 -3.97
C LEU A 38 -9.86 6.43 -4.59
N GLY A 39 -10.47 7.50 -4.07
CA GLY A 39 -11.69 8.07 -4.68
C GLY A 39 -12.98 7.27 -4.45
N MET A 40 -12.94 6.23 -3.62
CA MET A 40 -14.14 5.50 -3.21
C MET A 40 -14.83 6.21 -2.05
N ASN A 41 -16.18 6.30 -2.11
CA ASN A 41 -17.02 6.66 -0.98
C ASN A 41 -16.67 5.73 0.20
N THR A 42 -16.77 6.24 1.44
CA THR A 42 -16.47 5.48 2.66
C THR A 42 -16.96 4.04 2.55
N SER A 43 -16.03 3.09 2.54
CA SER A 43 -16.35 1.67 2.39
C SER A 43 -15.89 0.90 3.62
N LEU A 44 -16.77 0.03 4.10
CA LEU A 44 -16.43 -1.00 5.06
C LEU A 44 -15.92 -2.20 4.26
N VAL A 45 -14.67 -2.58 4.47
CA VAL A 45 -14.03 -3.72 3.82
C VAL A 45 -13.52 -4.68 4.88
N LYS A 46 -13.50 -5.97 4.58
CA LYS A 46 -12.88 -6.96 5.46
C LYS A 46 -11.40 -6.63 5.63
N LYS A 47 -10.96 -6.53 6.89
CA LYS A 47 -9.60 -6.13 7.23
C LYS A 47 -8.56 -7.03 6.56
N ASP A 48 -8.79 -8.33 6.62
CA ASP A 48 -7.87 -9.33 6.07
C ASP A 48 -7.76 -9.22 4.56
N ASP A 49 -8.88 -9.13 3.85
CA ASP A 49 -8.90 -8.97 2.39
C ASP A 49 -8.17 -7.69 1.97
N PHE A 50 -8.47 -6.58 2.63
CA PHE A 50 -7.79 -5.32 2.34
C PHE A 50 -6.29 -5.39 2.64
N SER A 51 -5.91 -5.93 3.79
CA SER A 51 -4.51 -6.02 4.22
C SER A 51 -3.70 -6.92 3.30
N ASN A 52 -4.28 -8.05 2.90
CA ASN A 52 -3.66 -8.99 1.96
C ASN A 52 -3.50 -8.37 0.56
N ASN A 53 -4.52 -7.67 0.08
CA ASN A 53 -4.45 -6.97 -1.21
C ASN A 53 -3.41 -5.85 -1.20
N LEU A 54 -3.36 -5.04 -0.15
CA LEU A 54 -2.39 -3.96 -0.02
C LEU A 54 -0.95 -4.51 0.08
N ARG A 55 -0.73 -5.58 0.85
CA ARG A 55 0.57 -6.27 0.91
C ARG A 55 0.98 -6.83 -0.45
N SER A 56 0.05 -7.48 -1.15
CA SER A 56 0.31 -8.04 -2.49
C SER A 56 0.73 -6.95 -3.46
N PHE A 57 -0.02 -5.85 -3.51
CA PHE A 57 0.27 -4.70 -4.35
C PHE A 57 1.62 -4.04 -3.99
N ALA A 58 1.89 -3.83 -2.70
CA ALA A 58 3.15 -3.28 -2.22
C ALA A 58 4.35 -4.14 -2.64
N ASN A 59 4.23 -5.47 -2.50
CA ASN A 59 5.26 -6.42 -2.92
C ASN A 59 5.49 -6.40 -4.43
N GLU A 60 4.41 -6.35 -5.23
CA GLU A 60 4.51 -6.26 -6.67
C GLU A 60 5.19 -4.96 -7.11
N LEU A 61 4.78 -3.83 -6.54
CA LEU A 61 5.36 -2.53 -6.84
C LEU A 61 6.85 -2.48 -6.48
N ARG A 62 7.24 -3.07 -5.33
CA ARG A 62 8.65 -3.21 -4.93
C ARG A 62 9.45 -4.06 -5.90
N LYS A 63 8.91 -5.20 -6.35
CA LYS A 63 9.56 -6.04 -7.38
C LYS A 63 9.77 -5.27 -8.67
N ARG A 64 8.75 -4.55 -9.15
CA ARG A 64 8.84 -3.70 -10.35
C ARG A 64 9.88 -2.59 -10.17
N LEU A 65 9.93 -1.96 -9.00
CA LEU A 65 10.91 -0.91 -8.69
C LEU A 65 12.35 -1.44 -8.69
N ASN A 66 12.58 -2.64 -8.15
CA ASN A 66 13.89 -3.28 -8.12
C ASN A 66 14.33 -3.79 -9.50
N ALA A 67 13.39 -4.11 -10.39
CA ALA A 67 13.68 -4.51 -11.77
C ALA A 67 14.03 -3.32 -12.69
N ILE A 68 13.79 -2.08 -12.25
CA ILE A 68 14.16 -0.90 -13.02
C ILE A 68 15.62 -0.56 -12.72
N PRO A 69 16.51 -0.57 -13.73
CA PRO A 69 17.90 -0.19 -13.55
C PRO A 69 18.01 1.26 -13.04
N VAL A 70 18.91 1.45 -12.07
CA VAL A 70 19.17 2.73 -11.40
C VAL A 70 20.13 3.58 -12.25
#